data_AF-A0A9J6BJF1-F1
#
_entry.id   AF-A0A9J6BJF1-F1
#
_cell.length_a   1.000
_cell.length_b   1.000
_cell.length_c   1.000
_cell.angle_alpha   90.00
_cell.angle_beta   90.00
_cell.angle_gamma   90.00
#
_symmetry.space_group_name_H-M   'P 1'
#
loop_
_entity.id
_entity.type
_entity.pdbx_description
1 polymer ?
#
loop_
_entity_poly.entity_id
_entity_poly.type
_entity_poly.pdbx_seq_one_letter_code
_entity_poly.pdbx_strand_id
1 'polypeptide(L)'
;MSIVKIKKHNENIFNIEVEDEKEISTKKPIMYRSKYSKSIIETEREMKNQKHLQHRTFGLPDETISIAPEKFLKKGEGICRYYEVRPKTSHSTCNARRPPVPKHNEINHTSSMYNLCEKNFKLINIKRAKSAVLRNKPEPKCFEQKPPTFIYKEKFAKVPKYLIKMKEQTKLMKEMELKEKEERQRKEENKNIRVITQEQKNKLLEGLKHNWHKLQEEYQKMPLLIDSVPKTIRKSKLEENLKSLERDICLLNNNSSRIFIISD
;
A
#
# COMPACT_ATOMS: atom_id res chain seq x y z
N MET A 1 69.33 14.71 35.14
CA MET A 1 67.95 14.33 34.78
C MET A 1 67.03 15.51 35.01
N SER A 2 66.47 16.06 33.95
CA SER A 2 65.67 17.30 33.96
C SER A 2 64.22 16.98 34.34
N ILE A 3 63.74 17.59 35.44
CA ILE A 3 62.37 17.41 35.94
C ILE A 3 61.48 18.44 35.27
N VAL A 4 60.53 17.99 34.44
CA VAL A 4 59.54 18.86 33.80
C VAL A 4 58.33 19.00 34.74
N LYS A 5 58.10 20.21 35.26
CA LYS A 5 56.91 20.55 36.06
C LYS A 5 55.74 20.90 35.15
N ILE A 6 54.79 19.99 34.99
CA ILE A 6 53.52 20.25 34.31
C ILE A 6 52.64 21.09 35.23
N LYS A 7 52.46 22.38 34.92
CA LYS A 7 51.70 23.33 35.76
C LYS A 7 50.20 23.41 35.44
N LYS A 8 49.77 22.93 34.27
CA LYS A 8 48.36 22.86 33.85
C LYS A 8 48.18 21.66 32.92
N HIS A 9 47.21 20.82 33.22
CA HIS A 9 46.74 19.73 32.38
C HIS A 9 45.21 19.73 32.42
N ASN A 10 44.57 19.41 31.30
CA ASN A 10 43.11 19.35 31.16
C ASN A 10 42.63 17.91 31.00
N GLU A 11 43.42 16.96 31.52
CA GLU A 11 43.12 15.54 31.43
C GLU A 11 42.08 15.20 32.50
N ASN A 12 40.93 14.71 32.04
CA ASN A 12 39.85 14.30 32.91
C ASN A 12 39.76 12.77 32.89
N ILE A 13 40.05 12.14 34.02
CA ILE A 13 40.10 10.68 34.16
C ILE A 13 38.71 10.06 33.87
N PHE A 14 37.64 10.83 34.03
CA PHE A 14 36.27 10.41 33.72
C PHE A 14 35.92 10.39 32.22
N ASN A 15 36.77 10.92 31.34
CA ASN A 15 36.55 10.89 29.88
C ASN A 15 37.21 9.68 29.18
N ILE A 16 37.81 8.76 29.93
CA ILE A 16 38.50 7.58 29.37
C ILE A 16 37.48 6.51 28.92
N GLU A 17 36.29 6.50 29.53
CA GLU A 17 35.20 5.57 29.23
C GLU A 17 34.11 6.21 28.35
N VAL A 18 34.46 7.16 27.48
CA VAL A 18 33.58 7.43 26.35
C VAL A 18 33.70 6.21 25.45
N GLU A 19 32.95 5.16 25.78
CA GLU A 19 32.65 4.09 24.83
C GLU A 19 32.26 4.79 23.55
N ASP A 20 33.06 4.63 22.49
CA ASP A 20 32.73 5.05 21.15
C ASP A 20 31.23 4.83 20.99
N GLU A 21 30.47 5.90 20.72
CA GLU A 21 29.01 5.82 20.58
C GLU A 21 28.75 4.67 19.61
N LYS A 22 28.48 3.46 20.16
CA LYS A 22 28.20 2.28 19.38
C LYS A 22 26.95 2.68 18.69
N GLU A 23 27.06 3.05 17.41
CA GLU A 23 25.96 3.48 16.57
C GLU A 23 24.82 2.56 16.93
N ILE A 24 23.82 3.10 17.66
CA ILE A 24 22.68 2.32 18.07
C ILE A 24 21.99 2.06 16.75
N SER A 25 22.35 0.95 16.12
CA SER A 25 21.89 0.57 14.81
C SER A 25 20.41 0.31 15.01
N THR A 26 19.61 1.35 14.78
CA THR A 26 18.17 1.28 14.88
C THR A 26 17.77 0.32 13.77
N LYS A 27 17.63 -0.96 14.12
CA LYS A 27 17.26 -2.01 13.17
C LYS A 27 15.99 -1.53 12.48
N LYS A 28 16.09 -1.30 11.17
CA LYS A 28 14.96 -0.80 10.38
C LYS A 28 13.74 -1.68 10.68
N PRO A 29 12.57 -1.10 10.95
CA PRO A 29 11.39 -1.89 11.26
C PRO A 29 11.09 -2.85 10.11
N ILE A 30 10.64 -4.06 10.45
CA ILE A 30 10.29 -5.08 9.46
C ILE A 30 9.20 -4.51 8.56
N MET A 31 9.36 -4.70 7.25
CA MET A 31 8.40 -4.26 6.25
C MET A 31 7.01 -4.87 6.53
N TYR A 32 5.97 -4.04 6.54
CA TYR A 32 4.61 -4.48 6.77
C TYR A 32 4.20 -5.54 5.74
N ARG A 33 3.69 -6.67 6.23
CA ARG A 33 3.02 -7.68 5.39
C ARG A 33 1.53 -7.71 5.71
N SER A 34 0.73 -7.67 4.65
CA SER A 34 -0.73 -7.74 4.75
C SER A 34 -1.17 -9.02 5.46
N LYS A 35 -2.16 -8.89 6.36
CA LYS A 35 -2.82 -10.03 7.04
C LYS A 35 -3.40 -11.04 6.04
N TYR A 36 -3.69 -10.61 4.81
CA TYR A 36 -4.30 -11.41 3.76
C TYR A 36 -3.29 -12.04 2.80
N SER A 37 -1.97 -11.86 3.00
CA SER A 37 -0.98 -12.41 2.06
C SER A 37 -1.04 -13.94 2.01
N LYS A 38 -1.29 -14.60 3.15
CA LYS A 38 -1.40 -16.06 3.23
C LYS A 38 -2.67 -16.57 2.54
N SER A 39 -3.81 -15.91 2.74
CA SER A 39 -5.07 -16.29 2.10
C SER A 39 -5.00 -16.15 0.58
N ILE A 40 -4.34 -15.11 0.06
CA ILE A 40 -4.15 -14.95 -1.39
C ILE A 40 -3.29 -16.09 -1.94
N ILE A 41 -2.15 -16.37 -1.31
CA ILE A 41 -1.25 -17.46 -1.72
C ILE A 41 -1.97 -18.82 -1.63
N GLU A 42 -2.81 -19.03 -0.61
CA GLU A 42 -3.64 -20.24 -0.48
C GLU A 42 -4.67 -20.33 -1.60
N THR A 43 -5.41 -19.26 -1.91
CA THR A 43 -6.36 -19.25 -3.04
C THR A 43 -5.68 -19.50 -4.39
N GLU A 44 -4.51 -18.92 -4.62
CA GLU A 44 -3.72 -19.17 -5.83
C GLU A 44 -3.19 -20.61 -5.87
N ARG A 45 -2.73 -21.14 -4.72
CA ARG A 45 -2.33 -22.54 -4.62
C ARG A 45 -3.51 -23.47 -4.80
N GLU A 46 -4.71 -23.15 -4.34
CA GLU A 46 -5.92 -23.96 -4.58
C GLU A 46 -6.31 -23.96 -6.05
N MET A 47 -6.18 -22.81 -6.73
CA MET A 47 -6.38 -22.74 -8.19
C MET A 47 -5.31 -23.53 -8.96
N LYS A 48 -4.05 -23.53 -8.50
CA LYS A 48 -2.93 -24.24 -9.16
C LYS A 48 -2.83 -25.73 -8.78
N ASN A 49 -3.16 -26.10 -7.54
CA ASN A 49 -3.11 -27.47 -6.99
C ASN A 49 -4.42 -28.22 -7.21
N GLN A 50 -5.09 -28.03 -8.35
CA GLN A 50 -5.94 -29.11 -8.80
C GLN A 50 -5.04 -30.22 -9.33
N LYS A 51 -4.60 -31.10 -8.42
CA LYS A 51 -3.97 -32.40 -8.72
C LYS A 51 -4.86 -33.31 -9.60
N HIS A 52 -6.04 -32.84 -10.00
CA HIS A 52 -6.99 -33.45 -10.94
C HIS A 52 -7.04 -32.79 -12.33
N LEU A 53 -6.22 -31.76 -12.63
CA LEU A 53 -6.28 -31.05 -13.91
C LEU A 53 -5.21 -31.41 -14.93
N GLN A 54 -4.24 -32.27 -14.59
CA GLN A 54 -3.02 -32.45 -15.39
C GLN A 54 -3.28 -32.85 -16.86
N HIS A 55 -4.49 -33.32 -17.18
CA HIS A 55 -4.93 -33.68 -18.53
C HIS A 55 -6.45 -33.42 -18.73
N ARG A 56 -7.08 -32.51 -17.97
CA ARG A 56 -8.54 -32.28 -18.07
C ARG A 56 -8.97 -31.64 -19.39
N THR A 57 -8.16 -30.74 -19.95
CA THR A 57 -8.54 -29.95 -21.13
C THR A 57 -8.29 -30.70 -22.44
N PHE A 58 -7.21 -31.47 -22.53
CA PHE A 58 -6.79 -32.13 -23.77
C PHE A 58 -6.53 -33.63 -23.64
N GLY A 59 -6.80 -34.23 -22.47
CA GLY A 59 -6.51 -35.65 -22.25
C GLY A 59 -5.01 -35.94 -22.15
N LEU A 60 -4.70 -37.23 -22.06
CA LEU A 60 -3.33 -37.75 -22.16
C LEU A 60 -3.02 -38.00 -23.65
N PRO A 61 -1.76 -37.82 -24.10
CA PRO A 61 -1.38 -38.11 -25.48
C PRO A 61 -1.52 -39.61 -25.79
N ASP A 62 -1.91 -39.94 -27.03
CA ASP A 62 -2.31 -41.30 -27.43
C ASP A 62 -1.25 -42.39 -27.11
N GLU A 63 0.03 -42.05 -27.20
CA GLU A 63 1.16 -42.94 -26.87
C GLU A 63 1.14 -43.44 -25.41
N THR A 64 0.50 -42.69 -24.50
CA THR A 64 0.45 -43.00 -23.06
C THR A 64 -0.82 -43.75 -22.65
N ILE A 65 -1.83 -43.83 -23.52
CA ILE A 65 -3.11 -44.51 -23.26
C ILE A 65 -2.96 -46.04 -23.41
N SER A 66 -1.95 -46.49 -24.15
CA SER A 66 -1.64 -47.90 -24.32
C SER A 66 -0.99 -48.46 -23.05
N ILE A 67 -1.82 -48.87 -22.09
CA ILE A 67 -1.38 -49.68 -20.96
C ILE A 67 -0.74 -50.94 -21.57
N ALA A 68 0.55 -51.17 -21.31
CA ALA A 68 1.25 -52.35 -21.80
C ALA A 68 0.42 -53.61 -21.45
N PRO A 69 0.29 -54.60 -22.36
CA PRO A 69 -0.60 -55.76 -22.18
C PRO A 69 -0.28 -56.60 -20.94
N GLU A 70 0.92 -56.44 -20.38
CA GLU A 70 1.37 -57.03 -19.11
C GLU A 70 0.69 -56.42 -17.87
N LYS A 71 0.16 -55.19 -17.97
CA LYS A 71 -0.48 -54.43 -16.89
C LYS A 71 -2.01 -54.53 -16.94
N PHE A 72 -2.51 -55.76 -17.06
CA PHE A 72 -3.95 -56.04 -16.98
C PHE A 72 -4.47 -55.92 -15.54
N LEU A 73 -5.76 -55.61 -15.38
CA LEU A 73 -6.39 -55.44 -14.07
C LEU A 73 -6.44 -56.78 -13.31
N LYS A 74 -5.87 -56.85 -12.10
CA LYS A 74 -5.92 -58.07 -11.27
C LYS A 74 -7.12 -58.05 -10.33
N LYS A 75 -7.52 -59.24 -9.85
CA LYS A 75 -8.63 -59.41 -8.90
C LYS A 75 -8.34 -58.61 -7.62
N GLY A 76 -9.17 -57.60 -7.33
CA GLY A 76 -9.04 -56.73 -6.16
C GLY A 76 -8.38 -55.37 -6.42
N GLU A 77 -7.81 -55.14 -7.61
CA GLU A 77 -7.16 -53.86 -8.00
C GLU A 77 -8.13 -52.87 -8.67
N GLY A 78 -9.44 -53.00 -8.41
CA GLY A 78 -10.45 -52.03 -8.80
C GLY A 78 -10.78 -51.04 -7.68
N ILE A 79 -11.80 -50.19 -7.89
CA ILE A 79 -12.31 -49.27 -6.85
C ILE A 79 -12.80 -50.10 -5.65
N CYS A 80 -11.94 -50.28 -4.65
CA CYS A 80 -12.24 -51.01 -3.44
C CYS A 80 -13.10 -50.12 -2.53
N ARG A 81 -14.43 -50.30 -2.56
CA ARG A 81 -15.34 -49.64 -1.62
C ARG A 81 -15.43 -50.44 -0.32
N TYR A 82 -14.34 -50.49 0.43
CA TYR A 82 -14.41 -50.92 1.83
C TYR A 82 -14.50 -49.66 2.70
N TYR A 83 -15.72 -49.26 3.05
CA TYR A 83 -15.91 -48.27 4.10
C TYR A 83 -15.74 -49.01 5.43
N GLU A 84 -14.51 -49.03 5.95
CA GLU A 84 -14.33 -49.26 7.38
C GLU A 84 -15.08 -48.15 8.10
N VAL A 85 -16.09 -48.56 8.88
CA VAL A 85 -16.86 -47.79 9.86
C VAL A 85 -16.63 -46.28 9.79
N ARG A 86 -17.59 -45.53 9.25
CA ARG A 86 -17.55 -44.05 9.24
C ARG A 86 -17.02 -43.58 10.60
N PRO A 87 -15.87 -42.87 10.67
CA PRO A 87 -15.46 -42.25 11.92
C PRO A 87 -16.62 -41.36 12.33
N LYS A 88 -17.06 -41.49 13.60
CA LYS A 88 -18.13 -40.67 14.16
C LYS A 88 -17.73 -39.21 13.92
N THR A 89 -18.25 -38.62 12.85
CA THR A 89 -18.05 -37.21 12.59
C THR A 89 -18.66 -36.51 13.78
N SER A 90 -17.88 -35.67 14.44
CA SER A 90 -18.38 -34.71 15.41
C SER A 90 -19.24 -33.70 14.64
N HIS A 91 -20.40 -34.15 14.16
CA HIS A 91 -21.45 -33.25 13.75
C HIS A 91 -21.82 -32.51 15.02
N SER A 92 -21.33 -31.26 15.08
CA SER A 92 -21.87 -30.16 15.86
C SER A 92 -23.27 -30.53 16.31
N THR A 93 -23.41 -30.80 17.60
CA THR A 93 -24.66 -31.14 18.29
C THR A 93 -25.83 -30.55 17.53
N CYS A 94 -26.71 -31.40 16.99
CA CYS A 94 -27.89 -30.95 16.29
C CYS A 94 -28.59 -29.92 17.17
N ASN A 95 -28.61 -28.67 16.70
CA ASN A 95 -29.15 -27.55 17.44
C ASN A 95 -30.58 -27.92 17.88
N ALA A 96 -30.79 -28.11 19.19
CA ALA A 96 -32.09 -28.39 19.82
C ALA A 96 -33.02 -27.15 19.79
N ARG A 97 -33.00 -26.39 18.69
CA ARG A 97 -33.85 -25.22 18.44
C ARG A 97 -35.24 -25.61 17.94
N ARG A 98 -35.49 -26.90 17.66
CA ARG A 98 -36.82 -27.37 17.30
C ARG A 98 -37.56 -27.73 18.59
N PRO A 99 -38.77 -27.17 18.82
CA PRO A 99 -39.57 -27.58 19.97
C PRO A 99 -39.89 -29.08 19.88
N PRO A 100 -40.06 -29.75 21.01
CA PRO A 100 -40.41 -31.16 21.04
C PRO A 100 -41.74 -31.39 20.32
N VAL A 101 -41.90 -32.58 19.74
CA VAL A 101 -43.13 -32.96 19.03
C VAL A 101 -44.29 -32.95 20.04
N PRO A 102 -45.43 -32.29 19.74
CA PRO A 102 -46.60 -32.28 20.62
C PRO A 102 -47.06 -33.69 20.97
N LYS A 103 -47.45 -33.89 22.23
CA LYS A 103 -47.88 -35.20 22.72
C LYS A 103 -49.32 -35.47 22.32
N HIS A 104 -49.69 -36.75 22.17
CA HIS A 104 -51.02 -37.16 21.73
C HIS A 104 -52.17 -36.53 22.55
N ASN A 105 -51.99 -36.36 23.86
CA ASN A 105 -53.01 -35.80 24.75
C ASN A 105 -53.19 -34.28 24.60
N GLU A 106 -52.18 -33.55 24.12
CA GLU A 106 -52.23 -32.09 23.91
C GLU A 106 -53.03 -31.72 22.65
N ILE A 107 -53.08 -32.64 21.68
CA ILE A 107 -53.82 -32.48 20.41
C ILE A 107 -55.33 -32.36 20.69
N ASN A 108 -55.82 -33.11 21.68
CA ASN A 108 -57.26 -33.20 21.98
C ASN A 108 -57.82 -31.97 22.70
N HIS A 109 -56.98 -31.14 23.31
CA HIS A 109 -57.41 -29.90 23.98
C HIS A 109 -57.50 -28.68 23.04
N THR A 110 -56.92 -28.75 21.85
CA THR A 110 -57.05 -27.68 20.84
C THR A 110 -58.32 -27.82 19.99
N SER A 111 -58.92 -29.00 20.01
CA SER A 111 -60.27 -29.28 19.51
C SER A 111 -61.35 -28.71 20.44
N SER A 112 -61.20 -27.51 20.99
CA SER A 112 -62.32 -26.80 21.65
C SER A 112 -62.23 -25.29 21.38
N MET A 113 -61.59 -24.92 20.26
CA MET A 113 -61.62 -23.55 19.72
C MET A 113 -62.59 -23.41 18.54
N TYR A 114 -63.42 -24.41 18.29
CA TYR A 114 -64.47 -24.31 17.28
C TYR A 114 -65.74 -23.64 17.85
N ASN A 115 -65.61 -22.35 18.12
CA ASN A 115 -66.69 -21.45 17.70
C ASN A 115 -66.65 -21.38 16.16
N LEU A 116 -67.13 -22.46 15.52
CA LEU A 116 -67.46 -22.49 14.11
C LEU A 116 -68.65 -21.55 13.92
N CYS A 117 -68.42 -20.24 13.88
CA CYS A 117 -69.20 -19.43 12.97
C CYS A 117 -68.84 -20.01 11.60
N GLU A 118 -69.70 -20.87 11.08
CA GLU A 118 -69.51 -21.64 9.86
C GLU A 118 -69.18 -20.64 8.73
N LYS A 119 -67.88 -20.46 8.48
CA LYS A 119 -67.42 -19.40 7.58
C LYS A 119 -67.86 -19.80 6.18
N ASN A 120 -68.85 -19.09 5.65
CA ASN A 120 -69.30 -19.34 4.29
C ASN A 120 -68.23 -18.87 3.30
N PHE A 121 -67.35 -19.79 2.92
CA PHE A 121 -66.25 -19.53 1.99
C PHE A 121 -66.72 -19.01 0.64
N LYS A 122 -67.96 -19.32 0.22
CA LYS A 122 -68.57 -18.78 -0.99
C LYS A 122 -68.75 -17.26 -0.89
N LEU A 123 -69.32 -16.78 0.22
CA LEU A 123 -69.50 -15.35 0.47
C LEU A 123 -68.16 -14.62 0.62
N ILE A 124 -67.19 -15.23 1.30
CA ILE A 124 -65.86 -14.65 1.49
C ILE A 124 -65.13 -14.52 0.14
N ASN A 125 -65.17 -15.55 -0.69
CA ASN A 125 -64.56 -15.54 -2.02
C ASN A 125 -65.20 -14.49 -2.94
N ILE A 126 -66.53 -14.34 -2.90
CA ILE A 126 -67.24 -13.29 -3.65
C ILE A 126 -66.81 -11.89 -3.20
N LYS A 127 -66.76 -11.63 -1.87
CA LYS A 127 -66.31 -10.34 -1.34
C LYS A 127 -64.85 -10.05 -1.72
N ARG A 128 -63.98 -11.06 -1.68
CA ARG A 128 -62.56 -10.93 -2.06
C ARG A 128 -62.39 -10.66 -3.56
N ALA A 129 -63.16 -11.32 -4.42
CA ALA A 129 -63.13 -11.07 -5.86
C ALA A 129 -63.62 -9.66 -6.22
N LYS A 130 -64.70 -9.17 -5.56
CA LYS A 130 -65.20 -7.80 -5.77
C LYS A 130 -64.25 -6.71 -5.28
N SER A 131 -63.58 -6.94 -4.15
CA SER A 131 -62.61 -5.99 -3.56
C SER A 131 -61.20 -6.13 -4.13
N ALA A 132 -60.96 -7.09 -5.02
CA ALA A 132 -59.67 -7.25 -5.68
C ALA A 132 -59.44 -6.07 -6.63
N VAL A 133 -58.68 -5.07 -6.17
CA VAL A 133 -58.10 -4.06 -7.04
C VAL A 133 -57.07 -4.77 -7.91
N LEU A 134 -57.30 -4.78 -9.23
CA LEU A 134 -56.30 -5.19 -10.21
C LEU A 134 -55.11 -4.21 -10.10
N ARG A 135 -54.12 -4.55 -9.27
CA ARG A 135 -52.84 -3.82 -9.22
C ARG A 135 -52.17 -3.77 -10.60
N ASN A 136 -52.45 -4.78 -11.41
CA ASN A 136 -52.10 -4.87 -12.82
C ASN A 136 -53.40 -4.94 -13.62
N LYS A 137 -54.18 -3.86 -13.67
CA LYS A 137 -55.17 -3.73 -14.74
C LYS A 137 -54.35 -3.76 -16.03
N PRO A 138 -54.49 -4.75 -16.93
CA PRO A 138 -53.87 -4.62 -18.23
C PRO A 138 -54.57 -3.44 -18.88
N GLU A 139 -53.93 -2.28 -18.85
CA GLU A 139 -54.24 -1.24 -19.81
C GLU A 139 -54.18 -1.89 -21.20
N PRO A 140 -55.06 -1.50 -22.13
CA PRO A 140 -55.07 -2.10 -23.46
C PRO A 140 -53.64 -2.16 -23.98
N LYS A 141 -53.21 -3.35 -24.41
CA LYS A 141 -51.83 -3.73 -24.82
C LYS A 141 -51.25 -2.91 -25.99
N CYS A 142 -51.86 -1.79 -26.35
CA CYS A 142 -51.42 -0.83 -27.34
C CYS A 142 -51.36 0.58 -26.72
N PHE A 143 -50.47 0.77 -25.76
CA PHE A 143 -49.79 2.06 -25.66
C PHE A 143 -48.34 1.80 -25.98
N GLU A 144 -47.94 2.18 -27.20
CA GLU A 144 -46.55 2.51 -27.48
C GLU A 144 -46.09 3.39 -26.32
N GLN A 145 -45.17 2.90 -25.49
CA GLN A 145 -44.62 3.71 -24.41
C GLN A 145 -43.97 4.91 -25.07
N LYS A 146 -44.65 6.06 -25.04
CA LYS A 146 -44.11 7.29 -25.61
C LYS A 146 -42.74 7.52 -24.95
N PRO A 147 -41.68 7.78 -25.72
CA PRO A 147 -40.37 8.01 -25.13
C PRO A 147 -40.48 9.16 -24.12
N PRO A 148 -39.85 9.03 -22.93
CA PRO A 148 -39.96 10.04 -21.89
C PRO A 148 -39.50 11.40 -22.42
N THR A 149 -40.39 12.39 -22.36
CA THR A 149 -40.11 13.76 -22.79
C THR A 149 -39.33 14.50 -21.70
N PHE A 150 -38.02 14.59 -21.88
CA PHE A 150 -37.11 15.18 -20.89
C PHE A 150 -37.20 16.71 -20.75
N ILE A 151 -37.91 17.36 -21.67
CA ILE A 151 -38.11 18.81 -21.71
C ILE A 151 -38.94 19.30 -20.51
N TYR A 152 -39.87 18.49 -20.03
CA TYR A 152 -40.76 18.85 -18.91
C TYR A 152 -40.18 18.53 -17.53
N LYS A 153 -38.90 18.14 -17.44
CA LYS A 153 -38.25 17.93 -16.14
C LYS A 153 -38.14 19.25 -15.39
N GLU A 154 -38.48 19.26 -14.10
CA GLU A 154 -38.39 20.45 -13.24
C GLU A 154 -37.00 21.11 -13.21
N LYS A 155 -35.96 20.32 -13.46
CA LYS A 155 -34.55 20.71 -13.47
C LYS A 155 -34.00 20.91 -14.89
N PHE A 156 -34.85 20.84 -15.91
CA PHE A 156 -34.44 21.11 -17.28
C PHE A 156 -33.92 22.55 -17.39
N ALA A 157 -32.81 22.74 -18.11
CA ALA A 157 -32.12 24.01 -18.29
C ALA A 157 -31.69 24.75 -17.00
N LYS A 158 -31.74 24.11 -15.82
CA LYS A 158 -31.24 24.67 -14.55
C LYS A 158 -29.84 24.15 -14.26
N VAL A 159 -28.95 25.03 -13.79
CA VAL A 159 -27.59 24.64 -13.36
C VAL A 159 -27.69 23.70 -12.15
N PRO A 160 -27.13 22.48 -12.22
CA PRO A 160 -27.09 21.58 -11.09
C PRO A 160 -26.37 22.17 -9.87
N LYS A 161 -26.94 21.95 -8.68
CA LYS A 161 -26.39 22.45 -7.40
C LYS A 161 -24.92 22.04 -7.16
N TYR A 162 -24.51 20.87 -7.66
CA TYR A 162 -23.14 20.40 -7.47
C TYR A 162 -22.10 21.23 -8.25
N LEU A 163 -22.47 21.78 -9.41
CA LEU A 163 -21.56 22.64 -10.19
C LEU A 163 -21.30 23.97 -9.48
N ILE A 164 -22.31 24.51 -8.80
CA ILE A 164 -22.18 25.71 -7.97
C ILE A 164 -21.18 25.45 -6.84
N LYS A 165 -21.36 24.35 -6.10
CA LYS A 165 -20.43 23.93 -5.03
C LYS A 165 -19.00 23.73 -5.54
N MET A 166 -18.85 23.09 -6.71
CA MET A 166 -17.54 22.85 -7.31
C MET A 166 -16.85 24.16 -7.69
N LYS A 167 -17.60 25.15 -8.20
CA LYS A 167 -17.07 26.49 -8.52
C LYS A 167 -16.59 27.21 -7.26
N GLU A 168 -17.36 27.15 -6.17
CA GLU A 168 -16.98 27.72 -4.88
C GLU A 168 -15.71 27.08 -4.32
N GLN A 169 -15.63 25.74 -4.32
CA GLN A 169 -14.43 25.00 -3.91
C GLN A 169 -13.21 25.37 -4.75
N THR A 170 -13.37 25.43 -6.07
CA THR A 170 -12.29 25.82 -6.99
C THR A 170 -11.79 27.25 -6.70
N LYS A 171 -12.70 28.18 -6.39
CA LYS A 171 -12.33 29.56 -6.02
C LYS A 171 -11.54 29.60 -4.72
N LEU A 172 -11.98 28.85 -3.71
CA LEU A 172 -11.32 28.78 -2.41
C LEU A 172 -9.93 28.15 -2.52
N MET A 173 -9.78 27.08 -3.29
CA MET A 173 -8.47 26.46 -3.55
C MET A 173 -7.48 27.43 -4.21
N LYS A 174 -7.93 28.19 -5.22
CA LYS A 174 -7.09 29.19 -5.90
C LYS A 174 -6.66 30.31 -4.95
N GLU A 175 -7.54 30.76 -4.05
CA GLU A 175 -7.21 31.79 -3.08
C GLU A 175 -6.18 31.29 -2.05
N MET A 176 -6.30 30.05 -1.59
CA MET A 176 -5.33 29.41 -0.70
C MET A 176 -3.96 29.27 -1.37
N GLU A 177 -3.93 28.81 -2.62
CA GLU A 177 -2.70 28.67 -3.40
C GLU A 177 -1.99 30.01 -3.60
N LEU A 178 -2.75 31.08 -3.88
CA LEU A 178 -2.20 32.43 -4.02
C LEU A 178 -1.57 32.91 -2.70
N LYS A 179 -2.27 32.74 -1.58
CA LYS A 179 -1.76 33.11 -0.25
C LYS A 179 -0.49 32.33 0.12
N GLU A 180 -0.45 31.04 -0.15
CA GLU A 180 0.74 30.22 0.11
C GLU A 180 1.93 30.68 -0.74
N LYS A 181 1.68 31.01 -2.00
CA LYS A 181 2.72 31.54 -2.90
C LYS A 181 3.26 32.88 -2.42
N GLU A 182 2.39 33.80 -2.01
CA GLU A 182 2.78 35.09 -1.44
C GLU A 182 3.58 34.92 -0.14
N GLU A 183 3.18 34.00 0.74
CA GLU A 183 3.91 33.71 1.97
C GLU A 183 5.29 33.12 1.68
N ARG A 184 5.39 32.21 0.70
CA ARG A 184 6.67 31.64 0.27
C ARG A 184 7.60 32.71 -0.31
N GLN A 185 7.08 33.59 -1.16
CA GLN A 185 7.84 34.72 -1.70
C GLN A 185 8.32 35.65 -0.59
N ARG A 186 7.45 36.02 0.35
CA ARG A 186 7.84 36.84 1.51
C ARG A 186 8.91 36.16 2.37
N LYS A 187 8.81 34.84 2.58
CA LYS A 187 9.83 34.07 3.30
C LYS A 187 11.15 34.03 2.56
N GLU A 188 11.14 33.92 1.23
CA GLU A 188 12.34 33.97 0.38
C GLU A 188 12.99 35.36 0.40
N GLU A 189 12.20 36.43 0.31
CA GLU A 189 12.66 37.82 0.41
C GLU A 189 13.22 38.14 1.79
N ASN A 190 12.62 37.58 2.85
CA ASN A 190 13.05 37.76 4.23
C ASN A 190 14.19 36.84 4.65
N LYS A 191 14.75 36.00 3.76
CA LYS A 191 15.99 35.29 4.08
C LYS A 191 17.07 36.35 4.28
N ASN A 192 17.73 36.31 5.44
CA ASN A 192 18.80 37.26 5.77
C ASN A 192 20.01 36.99 4.87
N ILE A 193 20.00 37.61 3.69
CA ILE A 193 21.09 37.58 2.73
C ILE A 193 22.19 38.50 3.26
N ARG A 194 23.32 37.91 3.68
CA ARG A 194 24.50 38.65 4.14
C ARG A 194 25.63 38.54 3.11
N VAL A 195 26.25 39.67 2.77
CA VAL A 195 27.46 39.69 1.94
C VAL A 195 28.68 39.32 2.79
N ILE A 196 29.54 38.45 2.26
CA ILE A 196 30.83 38.08 2.89
C ILE A 196 31.78 39.28 2.87
N THR A 197 32.43 39.57 3.99
CA THR A 197 33.48 40.61 4.04
C THR A 197 34.78 40.12 3.38
N GLN A 198 35.62 41.05 2.91
CA GLN A 198 36.86 40.68 2.23
C GLN A 198 37.78 39.81 3.10
N GLU A 199 37.83 40.06 4.41
CA GLU A 199 38.59 39.27 5.37
C GLU A 199 38.11 37.81 5.45
N GLN A 200 36.79 37.61 5.50
CA GLN A 200 36.18 36.27 5.49
C GLN A 200 36.45 35.55 4.17
N LYS A 201 36.41 36.27 3.04
CA LYS A 201 36.77 35.75 1.73
C LYS A 201 38.23 35.30 1.67
N ASN A 202 39.15 36.10 2.20
CA ASN A 202 40.58 35.76 2.23
C ASN A 202 40.83 34.52 3.12
N LYS A 203 40.21 34.46 4.30
CA LYS A 203 40.30 33.29 5.19
C LYS A 203 39.76 32.01 4.53
N LEU A 204 38.66 32.11 3.79
CA LEU A 204 38.10 30.99 3.02
C LEU A 204 39.09 30.53 1.93
N LEU A 205 39.68 31.48 1.20
CA LEU A 205 40.65 31.20 0.15
C LEU A 205 41.91 30.51 0.70
N GLU A 206 42.42 30.95 1.84
CA GLU A 206 43.54 30.31 2.54
C GLU A 206 43.18 28.86 2.91
N GLY A 207 41.98 28.64 3.45
CA GLY A 207 41.50 27.30 3.79
C GLY A 207 41.43 26.37 2.57
N LEU A 208 40.94 26.88 1.43
CA LEU A 208 40.87 26.11 0.19
C LEU A 208 42.25 25.80 -0.38
N LYS A 209 43.18 26.75 -0.38
CA LYS A 209 44.58 26.54 -0.81
C LYS A 209 45.28 25.52 0.07
N HIS A 210 45.06 25.56 1.38
CA HIS A 210 45.59 24.58 2.31
C HIS A 210 45.06 23.17 2.03
N ASN A 211 43.76 23.04 1.76
CA ASN A 211 43.16 21.76 1.41
C ASN A 211 43.69 21.23 0.06
N TRP A 212 43.84 22.12 -0.93
CA TRP A 212 44.45 21.78 -2.21
C TRP A 212 45.87 21.26 -2.03
N HIS A 213 46.69 21.93 -1.21
CA HIS A 213 48.06 21.49 -0.93
C HIS A 213 48.09 20.09 -0.29
N LYS A 214 47.22 19.81 0.68
CA LYS A 214 47.10 18.48 1.31
C LYS A 214 46.73 17.39 0.31
N LEU A 215 45.71 17.64 -0.51
CA LEU A 215 45.27 16.70 -1.56
C LEU A 215 46.35 16.49 -2.62
N GLN A 216 47.08 17.55 -2.98
CA GLN A 216 48.18 17.48 -3.93
C GLN A 216 49.36 16.68 -3.37
N GLU A 217 49.68 16.86 -2.09
CA GLU A 217 50.70 16.05 -1.40
C GLU A 217 50.31 14.57 -1.38
N GLU A 218 49.04 14.24 -1.10
CA GLU A 218 48.56 12.86 -1.19
C GLU A 218 48.62 12.30 -2.61
N TYR A 219 48.30 13.11 -3.62
CA TYR A 219 48.40 12.72 -5.01
C TYR A 219 49.85 12.46 -5.43
N GLN A 220 50.80 13.28 -4.98
CA GLN A 220 52.23 13.11 -5.24
C GLN A 220 52.84 11.90 -4.54
N LYS A 221 52.35 11.54 -3.35
CA LYS A 221 52.76 10.34 -2.60
C LYS A 221 52.23 9.03 -3.20
N MET A 222 51.36 9.10 -4.22
CA MET A 222 50.80 7.91 -4.86
C MET A 222 51.87 7.18 -5.68
N PRO A 223 51.89 5.83 -5.66
CA PRO A 223 52.85 5.06 -6.46
C PRO A 223 52.64 5.30 -7.96
N LEU A 224 53.75 5.38 -8.70
CA LEU A 224 53.75 5.55 -10.17
C LEU A 224 53.04 4.40 -10.90
N LEU A 225 53.07 3.20 -10.31
CA LEU A 225 52.48 1.99 -10.87
C LEU A 225 51.02 1.80 -10.40
N ILE A 226 50.08 1.96 -11.33
CA ILE A 226 48.63 2.01 -11.10
C ILE A 226 47.94 0.82 -11.81
N ASP A 227 48.42 -0.40 -11.53
CA ASP A 227 47.96 -1.59 -12.25
C ASP A 227 46.65 -2.18 -11.72
N SER A 228 46.20 -1.72 -10.54
CA SER A 228 45.06 -2.30 -9.83
C SER A 228 43.87 -1.34 -9.82
N VAL A 229 42.66 -1.89 -9.97
CA VAL A 229 41.39 -1.13 -10.02
C VAL A 229 41.18 -0.20 -8.80
N PRO A 230 41.49 -0.58 -7.55
CA PRO A 230 41.38 0.34 -6.42
C PRO A 230 42.35 1.54 -6.53
N LYS A 231 43.52 1.36 -7.15
CA LYS A 231 44.49 2.43 -7.36
C LYS A 231 44.01 3.42 -8.41
N THR A 232 43.39 2.93 -9.50
CA THR A 232 42.81 3.81 -10.53
C THR A 232 41.63 4.61 -9.99
N ILE A 233 40.76 3.99 -9.18
CA ILE A 233 39.64 4.69 -8.51
C ILE A 233 40.16 5.74 -7.53
N ARG A 234 41.17 5.41 -6.71
CA ARG A 234 41.80 6.38 -5.79
C ARG A 234 42.36 7.58 -6.56
N LYS A 235 43.06 7.34 -7.66
CA LYS A 235 43.58 8.39 -8.55
C LYS A 235 42.46 9.28 -9.09
N SER A 236 41.41 8.69 -9.69
CA SER A 236 40.28 9.45 -10.26
C SER A 236 39.64 10.35 -9.22
N LYS A 237 39.42 9.84 -8.00
CA LYS A 237 38.82 10.61 -6.90
C LYS A 237 39.71 11.77 -6.47
N LEU A 238 41.03 11.57 -6.38
CA LEU A 238 41.97 12.66 -6.06
C LEU A 238 41.96 13.74 -7.16
N GLU A 239 41.97 13.35 -8.43
CA GLU A 239 41.93 14.28 -9.57
C GLU A 239 40.61 15.07 -9.63
N GLU A 240 39.47 14.43 -9.39
CA GLU A 240 38.17 15.09 -9.34
C GLU A 240 38.09 16.12 -8.20
N ASN A 241 38.59 15.75 -7.02
CA ASN A 241 38.65 16.64 -5.87
C ASN A 241 39.58 17.85 -6.12
N LEU A 242 40.76 17.61 -6.71
CA LEU A 242 41.70 18.68 -7.08
C LEU A 242 41.07 19.63 -8.10
N LYS A 243 40.46 19.10 -9.17
CA LYS A 243 39.73 19.92 -10.16
C LYS A 243 38.60 20.72 -9.53
N SER A 244 37.90 20.17 -8.53
CA SER A 244 36.87 20.92 -7.83
C SER A 244 37.44 22.09 -7.03
N LEU A 245 38.48 21.85 -6.25
CA LEU A 245 39.15 22.91 -5.49
C LEU A 245 39.74 23.98 -6.40
N GLU A 246 40.32 23.62 -7.55
CA GLU A 246 40.82 24.57 -8.54
C GLU A 246 39.72 25.47 -9.10
N ARG A 247 38.56 24.87 -9.44
CA ARG A 247 37.38 25.64 -9.86
C ARG A 247 36.92 26.59 -8.76
N ASP A 248 36.81 26.12 -7.53
CA ASP A 248 36.33 26.92 -6.40
C ASP A 248 37.29 28.07 -6.07
N ILE A 249 38.60 27.81 -6.08
CA ILE A 249 39.65 28.83 -5.90
C ILE A 249 39.59 29.88 -7.04
N CYS A 250 39.39 29.44 -8.29
CA CYS A 250 39.26 30.35 -9.43
C CYS A 250 38.02 31.25 -9.30
N LEU A 251 36.87 30.68 -8.92
CA LEU A 251 35.63 31.41 -8.68
C LEU A 251 35.78 32.47 -7.59
N LEU A 252 36.51 32.17 -6.53
CA LEU A 252 36.76 33.09 -5.42
C LEU A 252 37.83 34.15 -5.76
N ASN A 253 38.88 33.78 -6.49
CA ASN A 253 39.94 34.73 -6.90
C ASN A 253 39.44 35.78 -7.91
N ASN A 254 38.39 35.46 -8.69
CA ASN A 254 37.80 36.45 -9.57
C ASN A 254 37.24 37.63 -8.75
N ASN A 255 37.90 38.79 -8.85
CA ASN A 255 37.63 40.00 -8.06
C ASN A 255 36.22 40.59 -8.26
N SER A 256 35.48 40.13 -9.27
CA SER A 256 34.13 40.60 -9.58
C SER A 256 33.02 39.88 -8.78
N SER A 257 33.31 38.73 -8.15
CA SER A 257 32.28 37.94 -7.46
C SER A 257 32.02 38.45 -6.03
N ARG A 258 30.86 39.12 -5.84
CA ARG A 258 30.25 39.33 -4.51
C ARG A 258 29.54 38.05 -4.11
N ILE A 259 29.89 37.51 -2.95
CA ILE A 259 29.35 36.25 -2.44
C ILE A 259 28.29 36.56 -1.39
N PHE A 260 27.12 35.98 -1.59
CA PHE A 260 25.97 36.12 -0.70
C PHE A 260 25.79 34.83 0.10
N ILE A 261 25.73 34.94 1.42
CA ILE A 261 25.37 33.85 2.32
C ILE A 261 23.90 34.01 2.64
N ILE A 262 23.14 32.95 2.42
CA ILE A 262 21.78 32.81 2.91
C ILE A 262 21.91 32.17 4.29
N SER A 263 21.54 32.90 5.34
CA SER A 263 21.49 32.33 6.68
C SER A 263 20.19 31.53 6.80
N ASP A 264 20.30 30.24 7.15
CA ASP A 264 19.14 29.38 7.48
C ASP A 264 18.53 29.75 8.84
#